data_AF-A0A662XIQ0-F1
#
_entry.id   AF-A0A662XIQ0-F1
#
_cell.length_a   1.000
_cell.length_b   1.000
_cell.length_c   1.000
_cell.angle_alpha   90.00
_cell.angle_beta   90.00
_cell.angle_gamma   90.00
#
_symmetry.space_group_name_H-M   'P 1'
#
loop_
_entity.id
_entity.type
_entity.pdbx_description
1 polymer ?
#
loop_
_entity_poly.entity_id
_entity_poly.type
_entity_poly.pdbx_seq_one_letter_code
_entity_poly.pdbx_strand_id
1 'polypeptide(L)'
;MSAILHFTGKFASLRMQLQALLAMKTFSLGLLALAAGSVTATVLVDDTICAWSWSLSSLGCQPSALCEYNFNVGDLTLSESCRVRDGVNFYPQQVHLAYAGTTAGTAMTVSWATYEEVDDSSLWVGTSADSLTLVDTTVTSVNYYHDDSYDMYHHHATVSSLSPHTKYYYKVGSKAQTTYQSDVYSFVTARSASDTSTFNVIIYGDAGDGDNSVDTLTYMNTLTSDDVDLIYQIGDISYADDDYLVASQLTGFFYEEVYNKWMNSLAPVMSAIPYMVLVGNHEAECHSPNCQLS
;
A
#
# COMPACT_ATOMS: atom_id res chain seq x y z
N MET A 1 31.70 16.44 -37.52
CA MET A 1 32.25 17.82 -37.53
C MET A 1 31.53 18.58 -36.41
N SER A 2 31.97 18.57 -35.15
CA SER A 2 33.20 19.16 -34.54
C SER A 2 32.92 20.54 -33.94
N ALA A 3 32.95 20.62 -32.60
CA ALA A 3 33.44 21.74 -31.77
C ALA A 3 33.16 21.37 -30.29
N ILE A 4 33.89 20.46 -29.66
CA ILE A 4 35.04 20.70 -28.74
C ILE A 4 35.27 22.17 -28.35
N LEU A 5 35.06 22.49 -27.07
CA LEU A 5 35.91 23.42 -26.32
C LEU A 5 36.32 22.80 -24.99
N HIS A 6 37.63 22.55 -24.87
CA HIS A 6 38.36 22.29 -23.63
C HIS A 6 38.70 23.63 -22.96
N PHE A 7 38.62 23.70 -21.63
CA PHE A 7 39.57 24.51 -20.87
C PHE A 7 39.95 23.82 -19.55
N THR A 8 41.24 23.56 -19.45
CA THR A 8 42.01 23.05 -18.31
C THR A 8 42.29 24.16 -17.29
N GLY A 9 42.29 23.85 -15.99
CA GLY A 9 42.80 24.73 -14.94
C GLY A 9 42.97 23.99 -13.61
N LYS A 10 44.15 24.10 -13.00
CA LYS A 10 44.73 23.21 -11.99
C LYS A 10 45.03 24.00 -10.70
N PHE A 11 44.91 23.34 -9.54
CA PHE A 11 45.52 23.64 -8.22
C PHE A 11 45.15 24.95 -7.47
N ALA A 12 44.69 24.83 -6.22
CA ALA A 12 45.54 25.01 -5.04
C ALA A 12 44.79 24.78 -3.71
N SER A 13 45.50 24.11 -2.81
CA SER A 13 45.21 23.84 -1.40
C SER A 13 45.05 25.12 -0.56
N LEU A 14 44.13 25.10 0.42
CA LEU A 14 44.23 25.95 1.60
C LEU A 14 43.92 25.17 2.88
N ARG A 15 44.97 24.58 3.47
CA ARG A 15 45.05 24.35 4.92
C ARG A 15 45.63 25.62 5.56
N MET A 16 44.98 26.16 6.57
CA MET A 16 45.68 26.90 7.61
C MET A 16 45.04 26.66 8.98
N GLN A 17 45.91 26.29 9.92
CA GLN A 17 45.67 25.97 11.32
C GLN A 17 45.44 27.25 12.14
N LEU A 18 44.70 27.15 13.25
CA LEU A 18 45.16 27.76 14.50
C LEU A 18 44.67 26.98 15.72
N GLN A 19 45.61 26.61 16.57
CA GLN A 19 45.46 25.84 17.81
C GLN A 19 45.11 26.75 19.00
N ALA A 20 44.36 26.14 19.92
CA ALA A 20 44.49 26.18 21.38
C ALA A 20 44.36 27.50 22.17
N LEU A 21 43.32 27.54 23.02
CA LEU A 21 43.48 27.94 24.42
C LEU A 21 42.78 26.91 25.33
N LEU A 22 43.57 26.28 26.20
CA LEU A 22 43.14 25.46 27.33
C LEU A 22 43.09 26.33 28.58
N ALA A 23 42.02 26.26 29.40
CA ALA A 23 42.10 26.32 30.86
C ALA A 23 40.74 26.01 31.55
N MET A 24 40.53 24.71 31.83
CA MET A 24 40.28 24.11 33.14
C MET A 24 39.33 24.79 34.16
N LYS A 25 38.23 24.07 34.46
CA LYS A 25 37.58 23.76 35.77
C LYS A 25 36.09 24.10 35.81
N THR A 26 35.26 23.06 35.76
CA THR A 26 34.42 22.61 36.90
C THR A 26 33.77 21.26 36.54
N PHE A 27 33.99 20.26 37.39
CA PHE A 27 33.25 19.01 37.40
C PHE A 27 31.83 19.32 37.91
N SER A 28 30.84 19.24 37.03
CA SER A 28 29.45 19.01 37.43
C SER A 28 29.05 17.67 36.87
N LEU A 29 28.87 16.68 37.75
CA LEU A 29 28.14 15.45 37.44
C LEU A 29 26.70 15.86 37.12
N GLY A 30 26.42 16.12 35.85
CA GLY A 30 25.06 16.05 35.33
C GLY A 30 24.74 14.57 35.16
N LEU A 31 23.82 14.05 35.98
CA LEU A 31 23.09 12.83 35.64
C LEU A 31 22.44 13.10 34.27
N LEU A 32 23.04 12.63 33.18
CA LEU A 32 22.26 12.35 31.97
C LEU A 32 21.38 11.17 32.34
N ALA A 33 20.15 11.48 32.77
CA ALA A 33 19.06 10.54 32.61
C ALA A 33 18.92 10.35 31.10
N LEU A 34 19.57 9.32 30.56
CA LEU A 34 19.14 8.67 29.34
C LEU A 34 17.74 8.16 29.67
N ALA A 35 16.74 9.00 29.41
CA ALA A 35 15.41 8.49 29.10
C ALA A 35 15.64 7.65 27.85
N ALA A 36 15.81 6.34 28.06
CA ALA A 36 15.44 5.37 27.05
C ALA A 36 13.97 5.66 26.78
N GLY A 37 13.73 6.51 25.77
CA GLY A 37 12.43 6.54 25.14
C GLY A 37 12.18 5.08 24.78
N SER A 38 11.21 4.48 25.44
CA SER A 38 10.60 3.27 24.95
C SER A 38 10.33 3.54 23.48
N VAL A 39 11.00 2.79 22.60
CA VAL A 39 10.60 2.69 21.21
C VAL A 39 9.20 2.12 21.28
N THR A 40 8.22 3.00 21.30
CA THR A 40 6.83 2.65 21.07
C THR A 40 6.83 2.13 19.66
N ALA A 41 6.53 0.84 19.48
CA ALA A 41 6.26 0.28 18.16
C ALA A 41 5.35 1.27 17.44
N THR A 42 5.83 1.83 16.33
CA THR A 42 5.04 2.68 15.46
C THR A 42 3.89 1.82 15.00
N VAL A 43 2.69 2.14 15.47
CA VAL A 43 1.49 1.52 14.95
C VAL A 43 1.40 2.00 13.49
N LEU A 44 1.57 1.07 12.55
CA LEU A 44 1.58 1.38 11.12
C LEU A 44 0.25 1.94 10.62
N VAL A 45 -0.82 1.70 11.38
CA VAL A 45 -2.15 2.27 11.21
C VAL A 45 -2.61 2.88 12.53
N ASP A 46 -2.54 4.20 12.67
CA ASP A 46 -2.92 4.92 13.90
C ASP A 46 -4.22 5.74 13.75
N ASP A 47 -4.67 6.36 14.85
CA ASP A 47 -5.90 7.15 14.89
C ASP A 47 -5.92 8.32 13.88
N THR A 48 -4.77 8.74 13.34
CA THR A 48 -4.71 9.85 12.38
C THR A 48 -5.37 9.54 11.05
N ILE A 49 -5.53 8.25 10.72
CA ILE A 49 -6.25 7.82 9.52
C ILE A 49 -7.78 7.83 9.70
N CYS A 50 -8.26 8.01 10.94
CA CYS A 50 -9.66 7.95 11.28
C CYS A 50 -10.29 9.35 11.34
N ALA A 51 -11.38 9.55 10.60
CA ALA A 51 -12.11 10.81 10.60
C ALA A 51 -13.62 10.59 10.60
N TRP A 52 -14.36 11.49 11.26
CA TRP A 52 -15.82 11.48 11.21
C TRP A 52 -16.31 12.04 9.87
N SER A 53 -17.08 11.24 9.14
CA SER A 53 -17.78 11.65 7.93
C SER A 53 -19.23 12.05 8.25
N TRP A 54 -19.65 13.19 7.69
CA TRP A 54 -21.03 13.70 7.75
C TRP A 54 -21.85 13.37 6.49
N SER A 55 -21.27 12.63 5.54
CA SER A 55 -21.99 12.22 4.33
C SER A 55 -23.11 11.24 4.68
N LEU A 56 -24.29 11.39 4.06
CA LEU A 56 -25.42 10.47 4.27
C LEU A 56 -25.08 9.02 3.86
N SER A 57 -24.16 8.83 2.91
CA SER A 57 -23.74 7.51 2.43
C SER A 57 -22.65 6.85 3.30
N SER A 58 -21.95 7.62 4.14
CA SER A 58 -20.82 7.14 4.94
C SER A 58 -20.77 7.75 6.34
N LEU A 59 -21.93 8.02 6.94
CA LEU A 59 -22.07 8.67 8.24
C LEU A 59 -21.36 7.86 9.34
N GLY A 60 -20.44 8.49 10.07
CA GLY A 60 -19.66 7.86 11.15
C GLY A 60 -18.15 7.89 10.90
N CYS A 61 -17.40 7.11 11.68
CA CYS A 61 -15.94 7.03 11.54
C CYS A 61 -15.55 6.30 10.26
N GLN A 62 -14.67 6.92 9.48
CA GLN A 62 -14.19 6.42 8.21
C GLN A 62 -12.65 6.30 8.21
N PRO A 63 -12.09 5.32 7.46
CA PRO A 63 -12.81 4.26 6.76
C PRO A 63 -13.44 3.25 7.75
N SER A 64 -14.72 2.91 7.57
CA SER A 64 -15.47 2.12 8.55
C SER A 64 -14.93 0.71 8.76
N ALA A 65 -14.13 0.19 7.82
CA ALA A 65 -13.44 -1.08 7.93
C ALA A 65 -12.32 -1.06 8.99
N LEU A 66 -11.63 0.07 9.15
CA LEU A 66 -10.46 0.20 10.03
C LEU A 66 -10.78 0.98 11.32
N CYS A 67 -11.76 1.87 11.25
CA CYS A 67 -12.07 2.82 12.32
C CYS A 67 -13.40 2.50 12.99
N GLU A 68 -13.50 2.86 14.27
CA GLU A 68 -14.73 2.82 15.05
C GLU A 68 -14.89 4.09 15.90
N TYR A 69 -16.12 4.35 16.31
CA TYR A 69 -16.39 5.43 17.25
C TYR A 69 -16.17 4.93 18.67
N ASN A 70 -15.19 5.51 19.35
CA ASN A 70 -14.82 5.17 20.71
C ASN A 70 -14.51 6.48 21.43
N PHE A 71 -15.44 7.03 22.22
CA PHE A 71 -15.25 8.33 22.90
C PHE A 71 -14.39 8.22 24.15
N ASN A 72 -13.39 9.10 24.28
CA ASN A 72 -12.60 9.28 25.49
C ASN A 72 -12.86 10.65 26.14
N VAL A 73 -12.81 10.69 27.47
CA VAL A 73 -12.94 11.95 28.22
C VAL A 73 -11.82 12.90 27.81
N GLY A 74 -12.18 14.00 27.15
CA GLY A 74 -11.24 14.99 26.62
C GLY A 74 -11.41 15.22 25.12
N ASP A 75 -12.07 14.31 24.40
CA ASP A 75 -12.41 14.51 22.99
C ASP A 75 -13.39 15.69 22.86
N LEU A 76 -13.08 16.64 21.99
CA LEU A 76 -13.86 17.87 21.75
C LEU A 76 -14.66 17.80 20.45
N THR A 77 -14.29 16.89 19.55
CA THR A 77 -14.87 16.70 18.22
C THR A 77 -15.18 15.22 17.97
N LEU A 78 -16.08 14.94 17.03
CA LEU A 78 -16.41 13.55 16.68
C LEU A 78 -15.24 12.81 16.03
N SER A 79 -14.38 13.52 15.29
CA SER A 79 -13.19 12.91 14.68
C SER A 79 -12.16 12.51 15.73
N GLU A 80 -12.00 13.27 16.82
CA GLU A 80 -11.13 12.85 17.94
C GLU A 80 -11.64 11.59 18.64
N SER A 81 -12.93 11.29 18.50
CA SER A 81 -13.53 10.03 18.96
C SER A 81 -13.51 8.90 17.92
N CYS A 82 -12.98 9.15 16.73
CA CYS A 82 -12.75 8.10 15.74
C CYS A 82 -11.36 7.52 15.94
N ARG A 83 -11.30 6.23 16.22
CA ARG A 83 -10.07 5.52 16.56
C ARG A 83 -9.94 4.25 15.74
N VAL A 84 -8.72 3.79 15.54
CA VAL A 84 -8.49 2.51 14.88
C VAL A 84 -9.04 1.38 15.74
N ARG A 85 -9.60 0.36 15.09
CA ARG A 85 -10.13 -0.82 15.76
C ARG A 85 -9.00 -1.62 16.41
N ASP A 86 -9.33 -2.28 17.51
CA ASP A 86 -8.39 -3.21 18.15
C ASP A 86 -7.95 -4.30 17.17
N GLY A 87 -6.64 -4.47 17.01
CA GLY A 87 -6.05 -5.45 16.10
C GLY A 87 -6.16 -5.08 14.62
N VAL A 88 -6.32 -3.80 14.28
CA VAL A 88 -6.35 -3.30 12.89
C VAL A 88 -5.17 -3.78 12.03
N ASN A 89 -4.00 -4.02 12.63
CA ASN A 89 -2.83 -4.49 11.89
C ASN A 89 -3.01 -5.90 11.29
N PHE A 90 -3.88 -6.74 11.88
CA PHE A 90 -4.24 -8.05 11.34
C PHE A 90 -5.35 -7.96 10.27
N TYR A 91 -5.98 -6.79 10.10
CA TYR A 91 -7.07 -6.62 9.15
C TYR A 91 -6.53 -6.51 7.71
N PRO A 92 -7.09 -7.25 6.74
CA PRO A 92 -6.67 -7.18 5.34
C PRO A 92 -6.84 -5.79 4.72
N GLN A 93 -5.76 -5.27 4.14
CA GLN A 93 -5.73 -3.99 3.42
C GLN A 93 -5.21 -4.19 2.00
N GLN A 94 -5.31 -3.14 1.18
CA GLN A 94 -4.78 -3.12 -0.19
C GLN A 94 -5.23 -4.32 -1.02
N VAL A 95 -6.50 -4.73 -0.88
CA VAL A 95 -7.04 -5.89 -1.58
C VAL A 95 -7.06 -5.61 -3.10
N HIS A 96 -6.45 -6.50 -3.88
CA HIS A 96 -6.36 -6.35 -5.33
C HIS A 96 -6.46 -7.69 -6.06
N LEU A 97 -6.89 -7.63 -7.31
CA LEU A 97 -7.23 -8.79 -8.13
C LEU A 97 -6.31 -8.90 -9.34
N ALA A 98 -5.92 -10.12 -9.71
CA ALA A 98 -5.20 -10.40 -10.94
C ALA A 98 -5.81 -11.62 -11.65
N TYR A 99 -5.97 -11.53 -12.97
CA TYR A 99 -6.39 -12.69 -13.76
C TYR A 99 -5.39 -13.83 -13.61
N ALA A 100 -5.91 -15.05 -13.51
CA ALA A 100 -5.11 -16.24 -13.31
C ALA A 100 -5.60 -17.42 -14.17
N GLY A 101 -4.80 -18.50 -14.15
CA GLY A 101 -5.10 -19.74 -14.85
C GLY A 101 -4.73 -19.73 -16.33
N THR A 102 -4.59 -20.92 -16.91
CA THR A 102 -4.23 -21.10 -18.34
C THR A 102 -5.40 -20.89 -19.28
N THR A 103 -6.64 -21.06 -18.76
CA THR A 103 -7.88 -20.89 -19.53
C THR A 103 -8.58 -19.62 -19.06
N ALA A 104 -8.81 -18.69 -19.99
CA ALA A 104 -9.44 -17.41 -19.68
C ALA A 104 -10.77 -17.58 -18.95
N GLY A 105 -10.94 -16.83 -17.85
CA GLY A 105 -12.16 -16.80 -17.06
C GLY A 105 -12.32 -17.92 -16.03
N THR A 106 -11.31 -18.79 -15.88
CA THR A 106 -11.42 -19.97 -15.00
C THR A 106 -10.70 -19.84 -13.66
N ALA A 107 -9.92 -18.78 -13.46
CA ALA A 107 -9.26 -18.52 -12.19
C ALA A 107 -9.03 -17.02 -11.95
N MET A 108 -8.85 -16.68 -10.68
CA MET A 108 -8.53 -15.33 -10.20
C MET A 108 -7.55 -15.46 -9.04
N THR A 109 -6.53 -14.62 -9.00
CA THR A 109 -5.69 -14.42 -7.82
C THR A 109 -6.21 -13.22 -7.05
N VAL A 110 -6.45 -13.42 -5.76
CA VAL A 110 -6.77 -12.35 -4.80
C VAL A 110 -5.53 -12.14 -3.95
N SER A 111 -5.13 -10.87 -3.84
CA SER A 111 -3.97 -10.44 -3.07
C SER A 111 -4.39 -9.40 -2.03
N TRP A 112 -3.75 -9.40 -0.87
CA TRP A 112 -3.97 -8.42 0.20
C TRP A 112 -2.73 -8.28 1.08
N ALA A 113 -2.71 -7.25 1.92
CA ALA A 113 -1.65 -7.00 2.88
C ALA A 113 -2.17 -6.98 4.32
N THR A 114 -1.33 -7.35 5.28
CA THR A 114 -1.54 -7.13 6.71
C THR A 114 -0.25 -6.56 7.32
N TYR A 115 -0.37 -5.71 8.33
CA TYR A 115 0.79 -5.15 9.05
C TYR A 115 1.32 -6.07 10.16
N GLU A 116 0.66 -7.21 10.36
CA GLU A 116 1.06 -8.28 11.28
C GLU A 116 0.92 -9.63 10.58
N GLU A 117 1.68 -10.62 11.04
CA GLU A 117 1.62 -11.98 10.49
C GLU A 117 0.27 -12.65 10.82
N VAL A 118 -0.34 -13.28 9.81
CA VAL A 118 -1.59 -14.05 9.94
C VAL A 118 -1.35 -15.47 9.43
N ASP A 119 -1.07 -16.39 10.36
CA ASP A 119 -0.72 -17.79 10.07
C ASP A 119 -1.82 -18.57 9.31
N ASP A 120 -3.08 -18.17 9.48
CA ASP A 120 -4.24 -18.86 8.94
C ASP A 120 -5.01 -18.04 7.89
N SER A 121 -4.29 -17.14 7.22
CA SER A 121 -4.76 -16.37 6.07
C SER A 121 -5.49 -17.27 5.06
N SER A 122 -6.69 -16.86 4.68
CA SER A 122 -7.63 -17.68 3.92
C SER A 122 -8.46 -16.85 2.94
N LEU A 123 -8.96 -17.51 1.90
CA LEU A 123 -9.85 -16.94 0.89
C LEU A 123 -11.19 -17.68 0.92
N TRP A 124 -12.30 -16.94 0.90
CA TRP A 124 -13.63 -17.49 0.68
C TRP A 124 -14.23 -16.90 -0.59
N VAL A 125 -14.88 -17.74 -1.39
CA VAL A 125 -15.52 -17.34 -2.65
C VAL A 125 -16.91 -17.97 -2.74
N GLY A 126 -17.86 -17.26 -3.34
CA GLY A 126 -19.22 -17.75 -3.59
C GLY A 126 -19.92 -16.98 -4.71
N THR A 127 -21.08 -17.47 -5.14
CA THR A 127 -21.93 -16.81 -6.15
C THR A 127 -22.93 -15.82 -5.53
N SER A 128 -22.94 -15.69 -4.20
CA SER A 128 -23.75 -14.74 -3.43
C SER A 128 -22.94 -14.23 -2.24
N ALA A 129 -23.14 -12.97 -1.87
CA ALA A 129 -22.47 -12.34 -0.73
C ALA A 129 -22.73 -13.07 0.60
N ASP A 130 -23.91 -13.67 0.77
CA ASP A 130 -24.32 -14.36 1.99
C ASP A 130 -23.85 -15.83 2.07
N SER A 131 -23.24 -16.35 1.00
CA SER A 131 -22.89 -17.77 0.87
C SER A 131 -21.49 -17.93 0.27
N LEU A 132 -20.49 -17.52 1.05
CA LEU A 132 -19.08 -17.72 0.73
C LEU A 132 -18.57 -19.03 1.34
N THR A 133 -17.86 -19.81 0.54
CA THR A 133 -17.21 -21.06 0.98
C THR A 133 -15.71 -20.89 1.00
N LEU A 134 -15.05 -21.49 1.99
CA LEU A 134 -13.60 -21.51 2.06
C LEU A 134 -13.02 -22.18 0.81
N VAL A 135 -12.08 -21.52 0.15
CA VAL A 135 -11.36 -22.06 -0.99
C VAL A 135 -10.24 -22.97 -0.47
N ASP A 136 -10.21 -24.21 -0.95
CA ASP A 136 -9.10 -25.14 -0.69
C ASP A 136 -7.90 -24.77 -1.59
N THR A 137 -7.17 -23.75 -1.17
CA THR A 137 -5.98 -23.24 -1.86
C THR A 137 -4.91 -22.87 -0.85
N THR A 138 -3.64 -22.93 -1.27
CA THR A 138 -2.54 -22.43 -0.44
C THR A 138 -2.51 -20.91 -0.55
N VAL A 139 -2.50 -20.24 0.60
CA VAL A 139 -2.21 -18.81 0.66
C VAL A 139 -0.71 -18.66 0.90
N THR A 140 -0.02 -18.00 -0.03
CA THR A 140 1.38 -17.61 0.19
C THR A 140 1.40 -16.30 0.97
N SER A 141 2.17 -16.24 2.05
CA SER A 141 2.44 -15.02 2.80
C SER A 141 3.93 -14.70 2.71
N VAL A 142 4.27 -13.48 2.31
CA VAL A 142 5.66 -13.02 2.17
C VAL A 142 5.82 -11.62 2.73
N ASN A 143 6.85 -11.43 3.55
CA ASN A 143 7.32 -10.14 3.99
C ASN A 143 8.52 -9.75 3.12
N TYR A 144 8.35 -8.74 2.25
CA TYR A 144 9.39 -8.32 1.32
C TYR A 144 10.36 -7.30 1.94
N TYR A 145 9.88 -6.47 2.86
CA TYR A 145 10.65 -5.45 3.54
C TYR A 145 10.14 -5.25 4.97
N HIS A 146 11.07 -5.14 5.91
CA HIS A 146 10.80 -4.79 7.30
C HIS A 146 11.98 -4.02 7.90
N ASP A 147 11.68 -3.20 8.90
CA ASP A 147 12.65 -2.56 9.77
C ASP A 147 12.10 -2.45 11.20
N ASP A 148 12.77 -1.70 12.08
CA ASP A 148 12.36 -1.54 13.49
C ASP A 148 10.97 -0.86 13.65
N SER A 149 10.49 -0.21 12.60
CA SER A 149 9.28 0.62 12.58
C SER A 149 8.23 0.20 11.54
N TYR A 150 8.58 -0.65 10.58
CA TYR A 150 7.74 -1.11 9.48
C TYR A 150 7.77 -2.63 9.31
N ASP A 151 6.59 -3.22 9.16
CA ASP A 151 6.41 -4.62 8.82
C ASP A 151 5.15 -4.78 7.96
N MET A 152 5.22 -5.52 6.85
CA MET A 152 4.06 -5.82 6.01
C MET A 152 4.16 -7.22 5.39
N TYR A 153 3.08 -7.97 5.53
CA TYR A 153 2.92 -9.32 4.98
C TYR A 153 1.96 -9.27 3.80
N HIS A 154 2.44 -9.72 2.64
CA HIS A 154 1.69 -9.80 1.40
C HIS A 154 1.18 -11.22 1.19
N HIS A 155 -0.13 -11.34 1.07
CA HIS A 155 -0.83 -12.60 0.94
C HIS A 155 -1.35 -12.76 -0.48
N HIS A 156 -1.21 -13.96 -1.05
CA HIS A 156 -1.74 -14.28 -2.38
C HIS A 156 -2.44 -15.63 -2.36
N ALA A 157 -3.66 -15.68 -2.92
CA ALA A 157 -4.45 -16.89 -3.03
C ALA A 157 -5.10 -16.97 -4.40
N THR A 158 -4.90 -18.07 -5.12
CA THR A 158 -5.58 -18.32 -6.40
C THR A 158 -6.77 -19.24 -6.20
N VAL A 159 -7.94 -18.79 -6.64
CA VAL A 159 -9.13 -19.62 -6.80
C VAL A 159 -9.25 -20.05 -8.26
N SER A 160 -9.51 -21.34 -8.49
CA SER A 160 -9.68 -21.93 -9.83
C SER A 160 -11.09 -22.49 -10.02
N SER A 161 -11.32 -23.11 -11.18
CA SER A 161 -12.61 -23.76 -11.52
C SER A 161 -13.79 -22.78 -11.51
N LEU A 162 -13.53 -21.50 -11.80
CA LEU A 162 -14.55 -20.49 -11.96
C LEU A 162 -15.21 -20.61 -13.34
N SER A 163 -16.45 -20.13 -13.43
CA SER A 163 -17.14 -19.95 -14.70
C SER A 163 -16.69 -18.65 -15.35
N PRO A 164 -16.39 -18.62 -16.67
CA PRO A 164 -16.09 -17.37 -17.38
C PRO A 164 -17.25 -16.38 -17.34
N HIS A 165 -16.93 -15.09 -17.42
CA HIS A 165 -17.87 -13.97 -17.43
C HIS A 165 -18.97 -14.07 -16.35
N THR A 166 -18.57 -14.42 -15.13
CA THR A 166 -19.48 -14.68 -14.01
C THR A 166 -19.06 -13.84 -12.81
N LYS A 167 -20.06 -13.23 -12.16
CA LYS A 167 -19.85 -12.47 -10.93
C LYS A 167 -19.67 -13.43 -9.74
N TYR A 168 -18.61 -13.21 -8.98
CA TYR A 168 -18.33 -13.89 -7.73
C TYR A 168 -18.17 -12.88 -6.61
N TYR A 169 -18.49 -13.31 -5.39
CA TYR A 169 -18.27 -12.59 -4.15
C TYR A 169 -17.13 -13.26 -3.40
N TYR A 170 -16.34 -12.47 -2.67
CA TYR A 170 -15.21 -13.01 -1.92
C TYR A 170 -14.91 -12.18 -0.68
N LYS A 171 -14.16 -12.80 0.25
CA LYS A 171 -13.49 -12.13 1.37
C LYS A 171 -12.19 -12.84 1.68
N VAL A 172 -11.30 -12.15 2.38
CA VAL A 172 -9.98 -12.65 2.78
C VAL A 172 -9.71 -12.40 4.26
N GLY A 173 -8.66 -13.01 4.80
CA GLY A 173 -8.18 -12.78 6.17
C GLY A 173 -8.12 -14.04 7.03
N SER A 174 -8.10 -13.88 8.35
CA SER A 174 -7.92 -15.00 9.29
C SER A 174 -9.09 -15.98 9.26
N LYS A 175 -8.78 -17.27 9.22
CA LYS A 175 -9.78 -18.36 9.32
C LYS A 175 -10.40 -18.46 10.70
N ALA A 176 -9.62 -18.28 11.75
CA ALA A 176 -10.02 -18.44 13.14
C ALA A 176 -10.65 -17.17 13.73
N GLN A 177 -10.17 -15.97 13.32
CA GLN A 177 -10.60 -14.70 13.90
C GLN A 177 -11.42 -13.88 12.91
N THR A 178 -12.74 -13.85 13.11
CA THR A 178 -13.66 -13.14 12.21
C THR A 178 -13.48 -11.63 12.18
N THR A 179 -12.90 -11.03 13.23
CA THR A 179 -12.56 -9.60 13.28
C THR A 179 -11.42 -9.22 12.34
N TYR A 180 -10.61 -10.20 11.91
CA TYR A 180 -9.50 -10.03 10.97
C TYR A 180 -9.85 -10.55 9.58
N GLN A 181 -11.15 -10.56 9.26
CA GLN A 181 -11.66 -10.84 7.92
C GLN A 181 -12.09 -9.54 7.27
N SER A 182 -11.78 -9.40 5.99
CA SER A 182 -12.18 -8.25 5.20
C SER A 182 -13.71 -8.14 5.08
N ASP A 183 -14.16 -6.99 4.60
CA ASP A 183 -15.50 -6.86 4.02
C ASP A 183 -15.69 -7.83 2.83
N VAL A 184 -16.94 -8.04 2.44
CA VAL A 184 -17.27 -8.85 1.26
C VAL A 184 -17.18 -7.97 0.01
N TYR A 185 -16.28 -8.35 -0.90
CA TYR A 185 -16.09 -7.73 -2.20
C TYR A 185 -16.71 -8.61 -3.31
N SER A 186 -16.68 -8.11 -4.55
CA SER A 186 -17.10 -8.90 -5.71
C SER A 186 -16.26 -8.57 -6.93
N PHE A 187 -16.08 -9.55 -7.81
CA PHE A 187 -15.44 -9.39 -9.12
C PHE A 187 -16.19 -10.14 -10.19
N VAL A 188 -15.89 -9.84 -11.46
CA VAL A 188 -16.34 -10.60 -12.62
C VAL A 188 -15.14 -11.30 -13.24
N THR A 189 -15.25 -12.60 -13.50
CA THR A 189 -14.19 -13.36 -14.19
C THR A 189 -14.05 -12.91 -15.64
N ALA A 190 -12.85 -13.11 -16.21
CA ALA A 190 -12.63 -12.83 -17.62
C ALA A 190 -13.63 -13.59 -18.51
N ARG A 191 -13.88 -13.04 -19.69
CA ARG A 191 -14.63 -13.71 -20.74
C ARG A 191 -13.88 -14.95 -21.23
N SER A 192 -14.63 -15.93 -21.76
CA SER A 192 -13.99 -17.07 -22.44
C SER A 192 -13.25 -16.59 -23.69
N ALA A 193 -12.19 -17.28 -24.10
CA ALA A 193 -11.44 -16.91 -25.31
C ALA A 193 -12.26 -16.97 -26.62
N SER A 194 -13.40 -17.68 -26.61
CA SER A 194 -14.35 -17.75 -27.72
C SER A 194 -15.45 -16.68 -27.67
N ASP A 195 -15.50 -15.86 -26.63
CA ASP A 195 -16.47 -14.79 -26.49
C ASP A 195 -16.13 -13.63 -27.43
N THR A 196 -17.12 -13.17 -28.20
CA THR A 196 -16.97 -12.07 -29.17
C THR A 196 -17.72 -10.80 -28.76
N SER A 197 -18.22 -10.75 -27.52
CA SER A 197 -18.76 -9.52 -26.95
C SER A 197 -17.68 -8.48 -26.70
N THR A 198 -18.08 -7.22 -26.51
CA THR A 198 -17.15 -6.13 -26.22
C THR A 198 -16.36 -6.41 -24.95
N PHE A 199 -15.05 -6.17 -25.00
CA PHE A 199 -14.15 -6.24 -23.87
C PHE A 199 -13.53 -4.85 -23.66
N ASN A 200 -13.87 -4.20 -22.54
CA ASN A 200 -13.43 -2.85 -22.21
C ASN A 200 -12.17 -2.91 -21.35
N VAL A 201 -11.11 -2.24 -21.79
CA VAL A 201 -9.83 -2.21 -21.10
C VAL A 201 -9.41 -0.76 -20.88
N ILE A 202 -8.96 -0.47 -19.66
CA ILE A 202 -8.21 0.76 -19.39
C ILE A 202 -6.72 0.44 -19.41
N ILE A 203 -5.97 1.26 -20.12
CA ILE A 203 -4.51 1.15 -20.23
C ILE A 203 -3.89 2.51 -19.88
N TYR A 204 -2.97 2.51 -18.93
CA TYR A 204 -2.18 3.68 -18.55
C TYR A 204 -0.82 3.24 -18.01
N GLY A 205 0.14 4.16 -17.92
CA GLY A 205 1.44 3.96 -17.28
C GLY A 205 1.87 5.26 -16.63
N ASP A 206 3.02 5.25 -15.98
CA ASP A 206 3.66 6.46 -15.47
C ASP A 206 2.72 7.22 -14.51
N ALA A 207 2.12 6.47 -13.57
CA ALA A 207 1.00 6.99 -12.79
C ALA A 207 1.47 7.84 -11.62
N GLY A 208 2.25 7.27 -10.70
CA GLY A 208 2.66 7.96 -9.47
C GLY A 208 1.51 8.30 -8.53
N ASP A 209 1.83 8.85 -7.36
CA ASP A 209 0.87 9.24 -6.32
C ASP A 209 0.78 10.78 -6.11
N GLY A 210 1.29 11.54 -7.08
CA GLY A 210 1.41 13.00 -7.04
C GLY A 210 0.17 13.74 -7.57
N ASP A 211 0.23 15.07 -7.53
CA ASP A 211 -0.90 15.96 -7.87
C ASP A 211 -1.46 15.74 -9.29
N ASN A 212 -0.60 15.40 -10.26
CA ASN A 212 -1.01 15.16 -11.65
C ASN A 212 -1.81 13.86 -11.81
N SER A 213 -1.72 12.94 -10.86
CA SER A 213 -2.34 11.62 -10.89
C SER A 213 -3.75 11.66 -10.29
N VAL A 214 -4.06 12.67 -9.48
CA VAL A 214 -5.30 12.78 -8.69
C VAL A 214 -6.56 12.62 -9.55
N ASP A 215 -6.65 13.32 -10.68
CA ASP A 215 -7.83 13.25 -11.56
C ASP A 215 -8.00 11.85 -12.17
N THR A 216 -6.90 11.22 -12.57
CA THR A 216 -6.90 9.85 -13.11
C THR A 216 -7.31 8.86 -12.05
N LEU A 217 -6.68 8.87 -10.87
CA LEU A 217 -7.01 7.94 -9.78
C LEU A 217 -8.45 8.13 -9.29
N THR A 218 -8.92 9.38 -9.23
CA THR A 218 -10.33 9.69 -8.90
C THR A 218 -11.28 9.09 -9.92
N TYR A 219 -11.01 9.28 -11.22
CA TYR A 219 -11.81 8.68 -12.29
C TYR A 219 -11.81 7.16 -12.19
N MET A 220 -10.65 6.53 -11.99
CA MET A 220 -10.54 5.07 -11.86
C MET A 220 -11.41 4.51 -10.74
N ASN A 221 -11.45 5.19 -9.59
CA ASN A 221 -12.28 4.79 -8.45
C ASN A 221 -13.79 5.01 -8.64
N THR A 222 -14.22 5.64 -9.75
CA THR A 222 -15.65 5.69 -10.11
C THR A 222 -16.11 4.46 -10.88
N LEU A 223 -15.18 3.63 -11.36
CA LEU A 223 -15.46 2.52 -12.25
C LEU A 223 -15.85 1.26 -11.49
N THR A 224 -16.66 0.45 -12.15
CA THR A 224 -17.09 -0.86 -11.67
C THR A 224 -16.84 -1.94 -12.72
N SER A 225 -17.05 -3.21 -12.35
CA SER A 225 -16.98 -4.33 -13.31
C SER A 225 -18.07 -4.26 -14.40
N ASP A 226 -19.06 -3.37 -14.27
CA ASP A 226 -20.05 -3.11 -15.34
C ASP A 226 -19.50 -2.13 -16.40
N ASP A 227 -18.50 -1.32 -16.05
CA ASP A 227 -17.89 -0.31 -16.94
C ASP A 227 -16.66 -0.87 -17.67
N VAL A 228 -15.81 -1.61 -16.96
CA VAL A 228 -14.48 -2.05 -17.41
C VAL A 228 -14.22 -3.50 -17.00
N ASP A 229 -13.67 -4.30 -17.93
CA ASP A 229 -13.35 -5.71 -17.69
C ASP A 229 -11.91 -5.90 -17.15
N LEU A 230 -10.99 -4.98 -17.48
CA LEU A 230 -9.58 -5.07 -17.11
C LEU A 230 -8.94 -3.69 -17.00
N ILE A 231 -8.11 -3.52 -15.98
CA ILE A 231 -7.15 -2.41 -15.90
C ILE A 231 -5.76 -2.99 -16.15
N TYR A 232 -5.02 -2.38 -17.07
CA TYR A 232 -3.67 -2.80 -17.42
C TYR A 232 -2.69 -1.63 -17.32
N GLN A 233 -1.89 -1.64 -16.25
CA GLN A 233 -0.86 -0.63 -16.04
C GLN A 233 0.46 -1.06 -16.68
N ILE A 234 1.03 -0.20 -17.52
CA ILE A 234 2.20 -0.52 -18.34
C ILE A 234 3.54 -0.07 -17.73
N GLY A 235 3.68 -0.21 -16.41
CA GLY A 235 4.91 0.13 -15.65
C GLY A 235 4.86 1.52 -15.01
N ASP A 236 5.89 1.79 -14.21
CA ASP A 236 6.07 3.01 -13.45
C ASP A 236 4.85 3.32 -12.58
N ILE A 237 4.73 2.51 -11.53
CA ILE A 237 3.53 2.35 -10.73
C ILE A 237 3.34 3.53 -9.82
N SER A 238 4.17 3.63 -8.78
CA SER A 238 4.04 4.63 -7.72
C SER A 238 5.13 5.69 -7.74
N TYR A 239 6.25 5.45 -8.44
CA TYR A 239 7.47 6.26 -8.31
C TYR A 239 7.96 6.34 -6.85
N ALA A 240 7.79 5.26 -6.08
CA ALA A 240 8.21 5.23 -4.68
C ALA A 240 9.74 5.36 -4.52
N ASP A 241 10.50 5.01 -5.53
CA ASP A 241 11.96 5.17 -5.60
C ASP A 241 12.42 6.63 -5.71
N ASP A 242 11.52 7.55 -6.10
CA ASP A 242 11.75 8.99 -6.24
C ASP A 242 11.40 9.82 -4.98
N ASP A 243 11.10 9.16 -3.87
CA ASP A 243 10.75 9.79 -2.59
C ASP A 243 11.75 10.89 -2.14
N TYR A 244 13.04 10.67 -2.37
CA TYR A 244 14.12 11.59 -2.04
C TYR A 244 14.05 12.95 -2.77
N LEU A 245 13.27 13.06 -3.85
CA LEU A 245 13.04 14.32 -4.57
C LEU A 245 12.18 15.30 -3.77
N VAL A 246 11.43 14.81 -2.78
CA VAL A 246 10.67 15.66 -1.87
C VAL A 246 11.61 16.19 -0.78
N ALA A 247 11.74 17.52 -0.70
CA ALA A 247 12.70 18.18 0.19
C ALA A 247 12.55 17.78 1.68
N SER A 248 11.33 17.46 2.13
CA SER A 248 11.06 16.97 3.49
C SER A 248 11.44 15.50 3.72
N GLN A 249 11.62 14.72 2.65
CA GLN A 249 11.93 13.29 2.68
C GLN A 249 13.40 13.00 2.40
N LEU A 250 14.19 14.01 2.01
CA LEU A 250 15.59 13.92 1.59
C LEU A 250 16.52 13.10 2.53
N THR A 251 16.21 13.04 3.83
CA THR A 251 17.03 12.34 4.83
C THR A 251 16.41 11.06 5.38
N GLY A 252 15.22 10.68 4.93
CA GLY A 252 14.56 9.44 5.35
C GLY A 252 14.46 8.40 4.23
N PHE A 253 13.82 7.29 4.53
CA PHE A 253 13.46 6.26 3.56
C PHE A 253 11.94 6.12 3.60
N PHE A 254 11.27 6.59 2.55
CA PHE A 254 9.81 6.71 2.49
C PHE A 254 9.17 5.84 1.40
N TYR A 255 9.96 4.96 0.78
CA TYR A 255 9.52 4.08 -0.31
C TYR A 255 8.21 3.35 0.03
N GLU A 256 8.16 2.67 1.17
CA GLU A 256 7.00 1.90 1.59
C GLU A 256 5.78 2.78 1.85
N GLU A 257 5.96 3.98 2.39
CA GLU A 257 4.83 4.88 2.65
C GLU A 257 4.24 5.44 1.35
N VAL A 258 5.08 5.76 0.36
CA VAL A 258 4.65 6.18 -0.98
C VAL A 258 3.95 5.03 -1.70
N TYR A 259 4.52 3.82 -1.66
CA TYR A 259 3.91 2.65 -2.27
C TYR A 259 2.57 2.29 -1.60
N ASN A 260 2.49 2.33 -0.28
CA ASN A 260 1.25 2.11 0.46
C ASN A 260 0.19 3.17 0.16
N LYS A 261 0.58 4.44 0.03
CA LYS A 261 -0.32 5.52 -0.39
C LYS A 261 -0.88 5.23 -1.78
N TRP A 262 -0.05 4.80 -2.73
CA TRP A 262 -0.51 4.39 -4.06
C TRP A 262 -1.49 3.21 -3.98
N MET A 263 -1.12 2.13 -3.30
CA MET A 263 -1.96 0.93 -3.17
C MET A 263 -3.32 1.25 -2.54
N ASN A 264 -3.32 2.06 -1.48
CA ASN A 264 -4.55 2.49 -0.81
C ASN A 264 -5.42 3.39 -1.70
N SER A 265 -4.80 4.24 -2.54
CA SER A 265 -5.53 5.14 -3.44
C SER A 265 -6.37 4.40 -4.49
N LEU A 266 -5.94 3.21 -4.93
CA LEU A 266 -6.63 2.41 -5.95
C LEU A 266 -7.27 1.13 -5.40
N ALA A 267 -7.11 0.82 -4.10
CA ALA A 267 -7.74 -0.34 -3.47
C ALA A 267 -9.25 -0.46 -3.75
N PRO A 268 -10.05 0.63 -3.77
CA PRO A 268 -11.48 0.52 -4.10
C PRO A 268 -11.73 -0.10 -5.48
N VAL A 269 -11.02 0.35 -6.52
CA VAL A 269 -11.17 -0.22 -7.87
C VAL A 269 -10.46 -1.56 -8.03
N MET A 270 -9.27 -1.73 -7.45
CA MET A 270 -8.48 -2.97 -7.56
C MET A 270 -9.13 -4.16 -6.86
N SER A 271 -9.92 -3.92 -5.82
CA SER A 271 -10.69 -4.97 -5.14
C SER A 271 -11.92 -5.46 -5.93
N ALA A 272 -12.30 -4.76 -7.01
CA ALA A 272 -13.48 -5.08 -7.82
C ALA A 272 -13.15 -5.42 -9.29
N ILE A 273 -12.08 -4.84 -9.83
CA ILE A 273 -11.67 -5.00 -11.23
C ILE A 273 -10.24 -5.57 -11.26
N PRO A 274 -9.98 -6.63 -12.04
CA PRO A 274 -8.65 -7.17 -12.22
C PRO A 274 -7.67 -6.10 -12.70
N TYR A 275 -6.55 -6.00 -12.00
CA TYR A 275 -5.52 -5.01 -12.21
C TYR A 275 -4.20 -5.71 -12.52
N MET A 276 -3.81 -5.67 -13.79
CA MET A 276 -2.59 -6.31 -14.28
C MET A 276 -1.51 -5.25 -14.45
N VAL A 277 -0.27 -5.58 -14.13
CA VAL A 277 0.86 -4.65 -14.19
C VAL A 277 1.99 -5.19 -15.07
N LEU A 278 2.71 -4.28 -15.71
CA LEU A 278 4.08 -4.49 -16.17
C LEU A 278 5.05 -3.79 -15.22
N VAL A 279 6.32 -4.18 -15.31
CA VAL A 279 7.41 -3.59 -14.53
C VAL A 279 8.05 -2.50 -15.40
N GLY A 280 8.13 -1.28 -14.88
CA GLY A 280 8.86 -0.16 -15.47
C GLY A 280 10.29 -0.04 -14.94
N ASN A 281 10.97 1.07 -15.23
CA ASN A 281 12.31 1.29 -14.65
C ASN A 281 12.23 1.72 -13.18
N HIS A 282 11.14 2.37 -12.77
CA HIS A 282 10.92 2.79 -11.37
C HIS A 282 10.57 1.62 -10.42
N GLU A 283 10.36 0.41 -10.95
CA GLU A 283 10.24 -0.82 -10.17
C GLU A 283 11.52 -1.67 -10.15
N ALA A 284 12.52 -1.32 -10.97
CA ALA A 284 13.73 -2.13 -11.16
C ALA A 284 14.91 -1.66 -10.31
N GLU A 285 14.96 -0.38 -9.98
CA GLU A 285 16.08 0.27 -9.31
C GLU A 285 15.59 1.08 -8.13
N CYS A 286 16.32 1.05 -7.01
CA CYS A 286 16.05 1.99 -5.92
C CYS A 286 16.94 3.22 -6.08
N HIS A 287 16.34 4.37 -6.37
CA HIS A 287 17.04 5.64 -6.53
C HIS A 287 17.27 6.39 -5.21
N SER A 288 16.67 5.93 -4.11
CA SER A 288 16.91 6.46 -2.77
C SER A 288 18.39 6.37 -2.38
N PRO A 289 19.00 7.44 -1.81
CA PRO A 289 20.37 7.41 -1.32
C PRO A 289 20.65 6.26 -0.32
N ASN A 290 19.64 5.83 0.45
CA ASN A 290 19.77 4.73 1.39
C ASN A 290 20.00 3.37 0.71
N CYS A 291 19.45 3.18 -0.50
CA CYS A 291 19.68 1.97 -1.29
C CYS A 291 21.02 1.98 -2.05
N GLN A 292 21.60 3.15 -2.30
CA GLN A 292 22.92 3.24 -2.92
C GLN A 292 24.07 3.04 -1.92
N LEU A 293 23.77 3.10 -0.63
CA LEU A 293 24.73 2.94 0.47
C LEU A 293 24.69 1.56 1.14
N SER A 294 23.74 0.69 0.76
CA SER A 294 23.56 -0.66 1.31
C SER A 294 24.37 -1.75 0.60
#